data_AF-A0A959H8D2-F1
#
_entry.id   AF-A0A959H8D2-F1
#
_cell.length_a   1.000
_cell.length_b   1.000
_cell.length_c   1.000
_cell.angle_alpha   90.00
_cell.angle_beta   90.00
_cell.angle_gamma   90.00
#
_symmetry.space_group_name_H-M   'P 1'
#
loop_
_entity.id
_entity.type
_entity.pdbx_description
1 polymer ?
#
loop_
_entity_poly.entity_id
_entity_poly.type
_entity_poly.pdbx_seq_one_letter_code
_entity_poly.pdbx_strand_id
1 'polypeptide(L)'
;MQGRNFEISIISTVTTTKHLKGEYLEEWLNQNFRLFKYGGGIDEIFILFNVDKAPKQSYYQYHPEERFLEVAIPLPEKELHGAGEKETLLIMASALLSSLNSIPRQALGAFDITAFRADFAEMVA
;
A
#
# COMPACT_ATOMS: atom_id res chain seq x y z
N MET A 1 21.89 0.84 7.99
CA MET A 1 20.59 0.14 8.02
C MET A 1 20.03 0.21 6.62
N GLN A 2 19.71 -0.92 5.98
CA GLN A 2 19.01 -0.89 4.69
C GLN A 2 17.63 -0.29 4.97
N GLY A 3 17.39 0.95 4.56
CA GLY A 3 16.13 1.64 4.82
C GLY A 3 15.00 0.89 4.15
N ARG A 4 14.04 0.41 4.94
CA ARG A 4 12.79 -0.11 4.38
C ARG A 4 12.07 1.08 3.75
N ASN A 5 11.64 0.92 2.50
CA ASN A 5 10.89 1.93 1.77
C ASN A 5 9.38 1.78 2.01
N PHE A 6 8.95 0.61 2.49
CA PHE A 6 7.55 0.29 2.74
C PHE A 6 7.39 -0.36 4.11
N GLU A 7 6.34 0.02 4.80
CA GLU A 7 5.90 -0.60 6.05
C GLU A 7 4.38 -0.86 5.96
N ILE A 8 3.94 -2.07 6.29
CA ILE A 8 2.53 -2.47 6.26
C ILE A 8 2.02 -2.77 7.67
N SER A 9 0.93 -2.09 8.04
CA SER A 9 0.14 -2.42 9.22
C SER A 9 -1.27 -2.86 8.82
N ILE A 10 -1.83 -3.84 9.54
CA ILE A 10 -3.18 -4.35 9.31
C ILE A 10 -3.99 -4.17 10.59
N ILE A 11 -5.13 -3.48 10.49
CA ILE A 11 -6.11 -3.36 11.56
C ILE A 11 -7.31 -4.23 11.22
N SER A 12 -7.61 -5.17 12.12
CA SER A 12 -8.84 -5.96 12.08
C SER A 12 -9.20 -6.47 13.48
N THR A 13 -10.50 -6.47 13.73
CA THR A 13 -11.24 -6.97 14.88
C THR A 13 -11.74 -8.41 14.69
N VAL A 14 -11.65 -8.97 13.47
CA VAL A 14 -12.17 -10.32 13.16
C VAL A 14 -11.04 -11.35 13.10
N THR A 15 -11.36 -12.60 13.48
CA THR A 15 -10.51 -13.79 13.32
C THR A 15 -10.08 -14.11 11.88
N THR A 16 -10.58 -13.37 10.88
CA THR A 16 -10.23 -13.43 9.46
C THR A 16 -8.76 -13.06 9.19
N THR A 17 -8.05 -12.54 10.19
CA THR A 17 -6.65 -12.10 10.13
C THR A 17 -5.59 -13.19 9.99
N LYS A 18 -5.93 -14.47 10.24
CA LYS A 18 -4.93 -15.55 10.17
C LYS A 18 -4.25 -15.69 8.80
N HIS A 19 -4.86 -15.18 7.74
CA HIS A 19 -4.34 -15.21 6.37
C HIS A 19 -3.86 -13.85 5.85
N LEU A 20 -4.09 -12.76 6.58
CA LEU A 20 -3.65 -11.42 6.21
C LEU A 20 -2.17 -11.27 6.55
N LYS A 21 -1.30 -11.81 5.70
CA LYS A 21 0.13 -11.76 5.88
C LYS A 21 0.73 -10.53 5.21
N GLY A 22 0.45 -9.35 5.77
CA GLY A 22 0.95 -8.06 5.25
C GLY A 22 2.47 -8.01 5.10
N GLU A 23 3.19 -8.74 5.96
CA GLU A 23 4.64 -8.93 5.88
C GLU A 23 5.13 -9.46 4.53
N TYR A 24 4.38 -10.35 3.86
CA TYR A 24 4.79 -10.88 2.54
C TYR A 24 4.66 -9.83 1.45
N LEU A 25 3.61 -9.00 1.52
CA LEU A 25 3.46 -7.89 0.60
C LEU A 25 4.52 -6.81 0.88
N GLU A 26 4.86 -6.57 2.15
CA GLU A 26 5.90 -5.62 2.56
C GLU A 26 7.27 -6.08 2.05
N GLU A 27 7.63 -7.34 2.25
CA GLU A 27 8.87 -7.91 1.75
C GLU A 27 8.94 -7.83 0.23
N TRP A 28 7.86 -8.19 -0.45
CA TRP A 28 7.79 -8.11 -1.91
C TRP A 28 7.95 -6.68 -2.41
N LEU A 29 7.28 -5.70 -1.79
CA LEU A 29 7.42 -4.27 -2.10
C LEU A 29 8.87 -3.81 -1.92
N ASN A 30 9.47 -4.12 -0.77
CA ASN A 30 10.84 -3.75 -0.45
C ASN A 30 11.88 -4.53 -1.28
N GLN A 31 11.54 -5.63 -1.92
CA GLN A 31 12.43 -6.33 -2.85
C GLN A 31 12.38 -5.76 -4.26
N ASN A 32 11.19 -5.37 -4.74
CA ASN A 32 10.97 -5.00 -6.13
C ASN A 32 11.05 -3.49 -6.39
N PHE A 33 10.71 -2.66 -5.39
CA PHE A 33 10.64 -1.21 -5.56
C PHE A 33 11.73 -0.48 -4.77
N ARG A 34 12.20 0.63 -5.33
CA ARG A 34 13.14 1.56 -4.67
C ARG A 34 12.64 2.97 -4.91
N LEU A 35 12.15 3.64 -3.87
CA LEU A 35 11.39 4.89 -4.02
C LEU A 35 12.21 6.03 -4.65
N PHE A 36 13.53 6.06 -4.38
CA PHE A 36 14.43 7.05 -4.98
C PHE A 36 14.46 7.03 -6.52
N LYS A 37 14.07 5.92 -7.16
CA LYS A 37 13.99 5.83 -8.63
C LYS A 37 12.88 6.69 -9.23
N TYR A 38 11.88 7.03 -8.42
CA TYR A 38 10.73 7.85 -8.83
C TYR A 38 10.92 9.33 -8.48
N GLY A 39 12.15 9.76 -8.21
CA GLY A 39 12.46 11.14 -7.85
C GLY A 39 12.46 11.39 -6.34
N GLY A 40 12.68 12.64 -5.97
CA GLY A 40 12.68 13.08 -4.56
C GLY A 40 11.27 13.30 -4.02
N GLY A 41 11.12 13.42 -2.71
CA GLY A 41 9.85 13.73 -2.07
C GLY A 41 9.38 12.62 -1.13
N ILE A 42 9.38 11.37 -1.58
CA ILE A 42 9.01 10.24 -0.71
C ILE A 42 10.21 9.31 -0.53
N ASP A 43 10.60 9.13 0.72
CA ASP A 43 11.61 8.16 1.15
C ASP A 43 10.98 6.87 1.67
N GLU A 44 9.76 6.97 2.23
CA GLU A 44 9.02 5.87 2.83
C GLU A 44 7.50 5.97 2.59
N ILE A 45 6.85 4.82 2.39
CA ILE A 45 5.39 4.68 2.28
C ILE A 45 4.90 3.74 3.39
N PHE A 46 4.07 4.25 4.29
CA PHE A 46 3.35 3.45 5.28
C PHE A 46 1.94 3.13 4.78
N ILE A 47 1.60 1.85 4.84
CA ILE A 47 0.35 1.34 4.31
C ILE A 47 -0.44 0.73 5.46
N LEU A 48 -1.61 1.30 5.72
CA LEU A 48 -2.54 0.81 6.73
C LEU A 48 -3.72 0.14 6.06
N PHE A 49 -3.79 -1.19 6.11
CA PHE A 49 -4.96 -1.94 5.68
C PHE A 49 -5.99 -2.01 6.80
N ASN A 50 -7.21 -1.53 6.54
CA ASN A 50 -8.32 -1.61 7.48
C ASN A 50 -9.42 -2.54 6.95
N VAL A 51 -9.62 -3.66 7.63
CA VAL A 51 -10.64 -4.65 7.27
C VAL A 51 -12.00 -4.30 7.87
N ASP A 52 -12.03 -3.55 8.98
CA ASP A 52 -13.22 -3.37 9.82
C ASP A 52 -13.76 -1.94 9.85
N LYS A 53 -15.08 -1.80 9.67
CA LYS A 53 -15.82 -0.52 9.73
C LYS A 53 -15.04 0.65 9.10
N ALA A 54 -14.38 0.38 7.98
CA ALA A 54 -13.52 1.37 7.36
C ALA A 54 -14.35 2.58 6.88
N PRO A 55 -13.78 3.79 6.82
CA PRO A 55 -14.28 4.77 5.87
C PRO A 55 -14.38 4.10 4.50
N LYS A 56 -15.46 4.37 3.75
CA LYS A 56 -15.70 3.74 2.42
C LYS A 56 -14.63 4.10 1.37
N GLN A 57 -13.66 4.93 1.71
CA GLN A 57 -12.71 5.53 0.80
C GLN A 57 -11.31 5.45 1.38
N SER A 58 -10.34 5.20 0.51
CA SER A 58 -8.93 5.30 0.84
C SER A 58 -8.57 6.72 1.25
N TYR A 59 -7.61 6.84 2.13
CA TYR A 59 -7.04 8.11 2.59
C TYR A 59 -5.54 8.11 2.29
N TYR A 60 -4.99 9.29 2.04
CA TYR A 60 -3.55 9.49 1.92
C TYR A 60 -3.13 10.79 2.60
N GLN A 61 -1.95 10.78 3.20
CA GLN A 61 -1.32 11.97 3.78
C GLN A 61 0.17 11.96 3.44
N TYR A 62 0.64 13.05 2.83
CA TYR A 62 2.06 13.26 2.61
C TYR A 62 2.62 14.19 3.69
N HIS A 63 3.67 13.73 4.36
CA HIS A 63 4.40 14.43 5.42
C HIS A 63 5.72 14.95 4.85
N PRO A 64 5.77 16.20 4.36
CA PRO A 64 6.92 16.69 3.61
C PRO A 64 8.20 16.84 4.44
N GLU A 65 8.07 17.06 5.75
CA GLU A 65 9.22 17.18 6.66
C GLU A 65 9.96 15.85 6.85
N GLU A 66 9.18 14.76 6.91
CA GLU A 66 9.67 13.39 7.09
C GLU A 66 9.83 12.65 5.75
N ARG A 67 9.38 13.26 4.64
CA ARG A 67 9.35 12.67 3.29
C ARG A 67 8.63 11.32 3.28
N PHE A 68 7.48 11.29 3.96
CA PHE A 68 6.75 10.08 4.26
C PHE A 68 5.33 10.16 3.70
N LEU A 69 4.86 9.08 3.09
CA LEU A 69 3.48 8.96 2.58
C LEU A 69 2.72 7.90 3.37
N GLU A 70 1.70 8.32 4.10
CA GLU A 70 0.73 7.45 4.72
C GLU A 70 -0.41 7.16 3.73
N VAL A 71 -0.79 5.89 3.61
CA VAL A 71 -1.95 5.44 2.83
C VAL A 71 -2.79 4.50 3.68
N ALA A 72 -4.03 4.90 3.97
CA ALA A 72 -5.00 4.04 4.64
C ALA A 72 -5.99 3.46 3.63
N ILE A 73 -6.12 2.14 3.61
CA ILE A 73 -6.80 1.37 2.56
C ILE A 73 -7.89 0.50 3.19
N PRO A 74 -9.18 0.72 2.86
CA PRO A 74 -10.23 -0.21 3.23
C PRO A 74 -10.07 -1.52 2.44
N LEU A 75 -10.07 -2.66 3.14
CA LEU A 75 -10.13 -3.97 2.50
C LEU A 75 -11.57 -4.52 2.50
N PRO A 76 -12.02 -5.13 1.40
CA PRO A 76 -13.36 -5.70 1.32
C PRO A 76 -13.44 -7.01 2.13
N GLU A 77 -13.94 -6.92 3.36
CA GLU A 77 -14.10 -8.08 4.27
C GLU A 77 -14.77 -9.29 3.60
N LYS A 78 -15.81 -9.04 2.79
CA LYS A 78 -16.56 -10.08 2.06
C LYS A 78 -15.71 -10.87 1.07
N GLU A 79 -14.74 -10.22 0.44
CA GLU A 79 -13.84 -10.86 -0.54
C GLU A 79 -12.69 -11.58 0.16
N LEU A 80 -12.30 -11.11 1.36
CA LEU A 80 -11.32 -11.77 2.20
C LEU A 80 -11.87 -13.03 2.88
N HIS A 81 -13.18 -13.12 3.08
CA HIS A 81 -13.80 -14.26 3.73
C HIS A 81 -13.72 -15.52 2.85
N GLY A 82 -12.91 -16.50 3.28
CA GLY A 82 -12.71 -17.75 2.55
C GLY A 82 -11.65 -17.69 1.45
N ALA A 83 -11.02 -16.53 1.24
CA ALA A 83 -9.90 -16.38 0.32
C ALA A 83 -8.66 -17.15 0.81
N GLY A 84 -7.96 -17.79 -0.12
CA GLY A 84 -6.64 -18.37 0.15
C GLY A 84 -5.56 -17.30 0.35
N GLU A 85 -4.35 -17.73 0.71
CA GLU A 85 -3.20 -16.82 0.91
C GLU A 85 -2.86 -16.01 -0.35
N LYS A 86 -2.81 -16.66 -1.52
CA LYS A 86 -2.53 -15.99 -2.79
C LYS A 86 -3.62 -14.98 -3.19
N GLU A 87 -4.87 -15.35 -3.00
CA GLU A 87 -6.02 -14.49 -3.29
C GLU A 87 -6.04 -13.28 -2.36
N THR A 88 -5.75 -13.49 -1.07
CA THR A 88 -5.64 -12.42 -0.07
C THR A 88 -4.55 -11.41 -0.47
N LEU A 89 -3.37 -11.89 -0.85
CA LEU A 89 -2.28 -11.03 -1.31
C LEU A 89 -2.67 -10.24 -2.57
N LEU A 90 -3.35 -10.87 -3.52
CA LEU A 90 -3.84 -10.20 -4.73
C LEU A 90 -4.89 -9.14 -4.42
N ILE A 91 -5.81 -9.40 -3.50
CA ILE A 91 -6.81 -8.42 -3.03
C ILE A 91 -6.11 -7.21 -2.42
N MET A 92 -5.13 -7.44 -1.53
CA MET A 92 -4.35 -6.37 -0.89
C MET A 92 -3.57 -5.54 -1.90
N ALA A 93 -2.87 -6.19 -2.84
CA ALA A 93 -2.11 -5.51 -3.89
C ALA A 93 -3.02 -4.70 -4.82
N SER A 94 -4.19 -5.25 -5.18
CA SER A 94 -5.18 -4.57 -6.02
C SER A 94 -5.77 -3.35 -5.31
N ALA A 95 -6.09 -3.47 -4.02
CA ALA A 95 -6.57 -2.36 -3.20
C ALA A 95 -5.52 -1.25 -3.05
N LEU A 96 -4.24 -1.62 -2.91
CA LEU A 96 -3.11 -0.70 -2.91
C LEU A 96 -2.97 0.03 -4.25
N LEU A 97 -2.95 -0.68 -5.38
CA LEU A 97 -2.88 -0.03 -6.70
C LEU A 97 -4.06 0.94 -6.92
N SER A 98 -5.27 0.54 -6.55
CA SER A 98 -6.45 1.40 -6.63
C SER A 98 -6.31 2.66 -5.78
N SER A 99 -5.83 2.51 -4.55
CA SER A 99 -5.58 3.63 -3.64
C SER A 99 -4.49 4.56 -4.17
N LEU A 100 -3.38 4.01 -4.65
CA LEU A 100 -2.32 4.78 -5.28
C LEU A 100 -2.85 5.58 -6.46
N ASN A 101 -3.66 4.96 -7.34
CA ASN A 101 -4.26 5.63 -8.50
C ASN A 101 -5.12 6.86 -8.15
N SER A 102 -5.71 6.88 -6.95
CA SER A 102 -6.53 8.00 -6.47
C SER A 102 -5.73 9.23 -6.00
N ILE A 103 -4.42 9.08 -5.74
CA ILE A 103 -3.60 10.19 -5.23
C ILE A 103 -3.38 11.23 -6.36
N PRO A 104 -3.59 12.53 -6.15
CA PRO A 104 -3.28 13.53 -7.15
C PRO A 104 -1.77 13.76 -7.23
N ARG A 105 -1.22 13.84 -8.45
CA ARG A 105 0.23 13.97 -8.69
C ARG A 105 0.88 15.12 -7.93
N GLN A 106 0.19 16.25 -7.86
CA GLN A 106 0.66 17.47 -7.20
C GLN A 106 0.74 17.40 -5.66
N ALA A 107 0.21 16.33 -5.03
CA ALA A 107 0.22 16.20 -3.57
C ALA A 107 1.55 15.66 -3.01
N LEU A 108 2.46 15.16 -3.85
CA LEU A 108 3.61 14.36 -3.44
C LEU A 108 4.98 15.01 -3.72
N GLY A 109 5.01 16.35 -3.82
CA GLY A 109 6.23 17.09 -4.10
C GLY A 109 6.84 16.72 -5.46
N ALA A 110 8.11 16.29 -5.46
CA ALA A 110 8.84 15.90 -6.66
C ALA A 110 8.73 14.40 -7.01
N PHE A 111 7.90 13.63 -6.29
CA PHE A 111 7.79 12.20 -6.47
C PHE A 111 6.90 11.87 -7.67
N ASP A 112 7.44 11.12 -8.63
CA ASP A 112 6.74 10.65 -9.82
C ASP A 112 5.84 9.46 -9.51
N ILE A 113 4.70 9.77 -8.92
CA ILE A 113 3.67 8.78 -8.60
C ILE A 113 3.09 8.10 -9.86
N THR A 114 3.25 8.69 -11.04
CA THR A 114 2.75 8.08 -12.29
C THR A 114 3.66 6.93 -12.70
N ALA A 115 4.97 7.16 -12.70
CA ALA A 115 5.95 6.11 -12.99
C ALA A 115 5.84 4.97 -11.96
N PHE A 116 5.71 5.29 -10.66
CA PHE A 116 5.53 4.26 -9.64
C PHE A 116 4.29 3.40 -9.86
N ARG A 117 3.13 4.00 -10.19
CA ARG A 117 1.89 3.24 -10.47
C ARG A 117 2.02 2.36 -11.70
N ALA A 118 2.71 2.84 -12.74
CA ALA A 118 2.89 2.07 -13.97
C ALA A 118 3.71 0.81 -13.70
N ASP A 119 4.86 0.95 -13.03
CA ASP A 119 5.69 -0.19 -12.63
C ASP A 119 4.94 -1.15 -11.70
N PHE A 120 4.17 -0.61 -10.74
CA PHE A 120 3.37 -1.43 -9.84
C PHE A 120 2.28 -2.21 -10.58
N ALA A 121 1.58 -1.57 -11.52
CA ALA A 121 0.53 -2.22 -12.29
C ALA A 121 1.08 -3.34 -13.20
N GLU A 122 2.25 -3.15 -13.80
CA GLU A 122 2.90 -4.19 -14.62
C GLU A 122 3.24 -5.42 -13.80
N MET A 123 3.63 -5.26 -12.53
CA MET A 123 4.00 -6.37 -11.65
C MET A 123 2.80 -7.10 -11.01
N VAL A 124 1.64 -6.46 -10.93
CA VAL A 124 0.41 -7.04 -10.36
C VAL A 124 -0.51 -7.67 -11.43
N ALA A 125 -0.27 -7.36 -12.71
CA ALA A 125 -0.97 -7.95 -13.87
C ALA A 125 -0.54 -9.40 -14.16
#